data_AF-R6DZ60-F1
#
_entry.id   AF-R6DZ60-F1
#
_cell.length_a   1.000
_cell.length_b   1.000
_cell.length_c   1.000
_cell.angle_alpha   90.00
_cell.angle_beta   90.00
_cell.angle_gamma   90.00
#
_symmetry.space_group_name_H-M   'P 1'
#
loop_
_entity.id
_entity.type
_entity.pdbx_description
1 polymer ?
#
loop_
_entity_poly.entity_id
_entity_poly.type
_entity_poly.pdbx_seq_one_letter_code
_entity_poly.pdbx_strand_id
1 'polypeptide(L)'
;MTMHSKWSLYLHKQTFHAAVKKQEEKNYELLAALYLLTADEKVWNCAKDKVRKGQIFFDEIRLGSVSEESYCLYAAAKDIYLGTGTIRLRDLGKRNMMNQTVYAQVLTAVSICRFGLAVIRIGETNEKRHPKAARAVSKGKQS
;
A
#
# COMPACT_ATOMS: atom_id res chain seq x y z
N MET A 1 24.67 14.14 -3.44
CA MET A 1 23.71 13.23 -4.11
C MET A 1 22.67 12.84 -3.08
N THR A 2 21.48 13.42 -3.17
CA THR A 2 20.40 13.33 -2.19
C THR A 2 19.93 11.90 -2.01
N MET A 3 20.03 11.39 -0.79
CA MET A 3 19.36 10.15 -0.38
C MET A 3 17.86 10.34 -0.58
N HIS A 4 17.32 9.77 -1.67
CA HIS A 4 15.89 9.49 -1.73
C HIS A 4 15.64 8.47 -0.61
N SER A 5 15.18 8.95 0.54
CA SER A 5 14.65 8.13 1.63
C SER A 5 13.54 7.28 1.03
N LYS A 6 13.89 6.07 0.62
CA LYS A 6 12.96 5.12 0.01
C LYS A 6 12.01 4.74 1.13
N TRP A 7 10.87 5.44 1.18
CA TRP A 7 9.77 5.18 2.11
C TRP A 7 9.59 3.67 2.17
N SER A 8 10.01 3.07 3.28
CA SER A 8 10.19 1.64 3.32
C SER A 8 8.83 0.97 3.38
N LEU A 9 8.73 -0.26 2.87
CA LEU A 9 7.51 -1.06 3.01
C LEU A 9 7.04 -1.13 4.48
N TYR A 10 7.99 -1.10 5.42
CA TYR A 10 7.72 -1.05 6.85
C TYR A 10 7.05 0.26 7.30
N LEU A 11 7.52 1.42 6.83
CA LEU A 11 6.90 2.72 7.13
C LEU A 11 5.50 2.83 6.51
N HIS A 12 5.34 2.38 5.27
CA HIS A 12 4.02 2.30 4.62
C HIS A 12 3.04 1.49 5.47
N LYS A 13 3.42 0.27 5.87
CA LYS A 13 2.58 -0.59 6.72
C LYS A 13 2.18 0.09 8.03
N GLN A 14 3.13 0.67 8.76
CA GLN A 14 2.84 1.33 10.03
C GLN A 14 1.89 2.52 9.86
N THR A 15 2.16 3.39 8.87
CA THR A 15 1.34 4.56 8.58
C THR A 15 -0.07 4.15 8.15
N PHE A 16 -0.19 3.13 7.31
CA PHE A 16 -1.46 2.55 6.91
C PHE A 16 -2.25 2.02 8.12
N HIS A 17 -1.63 1.19 8.97
CA HIS A 17 -2.29 0.67 10.17
C HIS A 17 -2.74 1.79 11.12
N ALA A 18 -1.94 2.84 11.30
CA ALA A 18 -2.30 3.99 12.11
C ALA A 18 -3.49 4.77 11.53
N ALA A 19 -3.55 4.93 10.20
CA ALA A 19 -4.66 5.60 9.51
C ALA A 19 -5.97 4.80 9.61
N VAL A 20 -5.89 3.48 9.46
CA VAL A 20 -7.04 2.55 9.48
C VAL A 20 -7.65 2.37 10.87
N LYS A 21 -6.83 2.37 11.94
CA LYS A 21 -7.32 2.24 13.32
C LYS A 21 -8.42 3.24 13.72
N LYS A 22 -8.53 4.35 13.00
CA LYS A 22 -9.51 5.42 13.23
C LYS A 22 -10.75 5.32 12.34
N GLN A 23 -10.86 4.28 11.51
CA GLN A 23 -11.91 4.14 10.49
C GLN A 23 -12.76 2.89 10.71
N GLU A 24 -13.91 2.83 10.03
CA GLU A 24 -14.74 1.63 9.98
C GLU A 24 -14.10 0.54 9.13
N GLU A 25 -13.96 -0.66 9.69
CA GLU A 25 -13.28 -1.80 9.04
C GLU A 25 -13.98 -2.31 7.76
N LYS A 26 -15.24 -1.95 7.54
CA LYS A 26 -16.05 -2.41 6.42
C LYS A 26 -16.11 -1.44 5.23
N ASN A 27 -15.54 -0.25 5.35
CA ASN A 27 -15.47 0.70 4.24
C ASN A 27 -14.22 0.40 3.38
N TYR A 28 -14.33 -0.58 2.48
CA TYR A 28 -13.18 -1.10 1.75
C TYR A 28 -12.59 -0.09 0.75
N GLU A 29 -13.41 0.80 0.20
CA GLU A 29 -13.00 1.90 -0.66
C GLU A 29 -12.14 2.91 0.09
N LEU A 30 -12.57 3.29 1.30
CA LEU A 30 -11.77 4.13 2.21
C LEU A 30 -10.43 3.46 2.55
N LEU A 31 -10.46 2.18 2.90
CA LEU A 31 -9.26 1.43 3.27
C LEU A 31 -8.28 1.30 2.09
N ALA A 32 -8.78 1.01 0.89
CA ALA A 32 -7.96 0.94 -0.31
C ALA A 32 -7.34 2.31 -0.67
N ALA A 33 -8.13 3.39 -0.56
CA ALA A 33 -7.63 4.74 -0.79
C ALA A 33 -6.55 5.13 0.23
N LEU A 34 -6.76 4.82 1.52
CA LEU A 34 -5.76 5.04 2.56
C LEU A 34 -4.49 4.23 2.32
N TYR A 35 -4.61 2.99 1.82
CA TYR A 35 -3.45 2.19 1.46
C TYR A 35 -2.57 2.89 0.42
N LEU A 36 -3.16 3.51 -0.60
CA LEU A 36 -2.43 4.25 -1.63
C LEU A 36 -1.90 5.60 -1.14
N LEU A 37 -2.68 6.34 -0.36
CA LEU A 37 -2.24 7.64 0.17
C LEU A 37 -1.06 7.50 1.13
N THR A 38 -0.96 6.39 1.86
CA THR A 38 0.12 6.11 2.82
C THR A 38 1.35 5.44 2.19
N ALA A 39 1.28 5.10 0.90
CA ALA A 39 2.36 4.46 0.15
C ALA A 39 3.54 5.40 -0.17
N ASP A 40 3.32 6.71 -0.07
CA ASP A 40 4.33 7.74 -0.26
C ASP A 40 4.20 8.85 0.79
N GLU A 41 5.34 9.31 1.31
CA GLU A 41 5.38 10.30 2.39
C GLU A 41 4.77 11.64 1.97
N LYS A 42 5.10 12.12 0.76
CA LYS A 42 4.67 13.43 0.28
C LYS A 42 3.16 13.43 0.07
N VAL A 43 2.64 12.36 -0.55
CA VAL A 43 1.19 12.16 -0.71
C VAL A 43 0.50 12.13 0.65
N TRP A 44 1.02 11.34 1.60
CA TRP A 44 0.40 11.22 2.92
C TRP A 44 0.41 12.54 3.68
N ASN A 45 1.50 13.29 3.65
CA ASN A 45 1.59 14.58 4.32
C ASN A 45 0.57 15.61 3.79
N CYS A 46 0.25 15.57 2.50
CA CYS A 46 -0.81 16.40 1.92
C CYS A 46 -2.23 15.94 2.29
N ALA A 47 -2.40 14.63 2.54
CA ALA A 47 -3.73 14.02 2.71
C ALA A 47 -4.15 13.81 4.17
N LYS A 48 -3.21 13.60 5.10
CA LYS A 48 -3.48 13.13 6.47
C LYS A 48 -4.50 13.98 7.24
N ASP A 49 -4.41 15.30 7.12
CA ASP A 49 -5.31 16.24 7.81
C ASP A 49 -6.67 16.37 7.11
N LYS A 50 -6.80 15.76 5.92
CA LYS A 50 -8.02 15.70 5.10
C LYS A 50 -8.74 14.35 5.24
N VAL A 51 -8.26 13.49 6.14
CA VAL A 51 -8.94 12.25 6.52
C VAL A 51 -9.63 12.47 7.87
N ARG A 52 -10.96 12.58 7.86
CA ARG A 52 -11.74 12.84 9.07
C ARG A 52 -13.09 12.14 9.02
N LYS A 53 -13.56 11.67 10.18
CA LYS A 53 -14.90 11.05 10.35
C LYS A 53 -15.21 9.91 9.36
N GLY A 54 -14.27 9.01 9.07
CA GLY A 54 -14.53 7.91 8.13
C GLY A 54 -14.47 8.31 6.65
N GLN A 55 -13.99 9.51 6.33
CA GLN A 55 -14.01 10.05 4.97
C GLN A 55 -12.70 10.71 4.55
N ILE A 56 -12.46 10.76 3.24
CA ILE A 56 -11.33 11.47 2.63
C ILE A 56 -11.86 12.63 1.80
N PHE A 57 -11.45 13.84 2.15
CA PHE A 57 -11.85 15.07 1.46
C PHE A 57 -10.86 15.37 0.32
N PHE A 58 -10.97 14.64 -0.79
CA PHE A 58 -10.04 14.74 -1.94
C PHE A 58 -10.02 16.12 -2.59
N ASP A 59 -11.12 16.85 -2.54
CA ASP A 59 -11.29 18.22 -3.01
C ASP A 59 -10.47 19.24 -2.19
N GLU A 60 -10.10 18.90 -0.96
CA GLU A 60 -9.24 19.71 -0.09
C GLU A 60 -7.75 19.36 -0.22
N ILE A 61 -7.41 18.24 -0.87
CA ILE A 61 -6.00 17.83 -1.05
C ILE A 61 -5.38 18.65 -2.17
N ARG A 62 -4.22 19.24 -1.89
CA ARG A 62 -3.40 19.98 -2.85
C ARG A 62 -2.03 19.31 -2.91
N LEU A 63 -1.75 18.63 -4.03
CA LEU A 63 -0.41 18.13 -4.29
C LEU A 63 0.46 19.28 -4.76
N GLY A 64 1.62 19.46 -4.13
CA GLY A 64 2.67 20.35 -4.62
C GLY A 64 3.47 19.67 -5.74
N SER A 65 4.77 19.97 -5.80
CA SER A 65 5.71 19.26 -6.68
C SER A 65 5.97 17.85 -6.16
N VAL A 66 5.23 16.87 -6.69
CA VAL A 66 5.37 15.43 -6.41
C VAL A 66 5.89 14.70 -7.65
N SER A 67 6.45 13.50 -7.45
CA SER A 67 6.85 12.66 -8.59
C SER A 67 5.62 12.16 -9.36
N GLU A 68 5.84 11.72 -10.59
CA GLU A 68 4.82 11.05 -11.40
C GLU A 68 4.24 9.83 -10.66
N GLU A 69 5.09 9.04 -9.99
CA GLU A 69 4.69 7.90 -9.17
C GLU A 69 3.74 8.29 -8.02
N SER A 70 4.10 9.33 -7.26
CA SER A 70 3.25 9.88 -6.18
C SER A 70 1.92 10.39 -6.72
N TYR A 71 1.92 11.03 -7.89
CA TYR A 71 0.69 11.49 -8.53
C TYR A 71 -0.18 10.31 -8.97
N CYS A 72 0.40 9.26 -9.55
CA CYS A 72 -0.32 8.03 -9.90
C CYS A 72 -1.00 7.39 -8.69
N LEU A 73 -0.29 7.29 -7.56
CA LEU A 73 -0.85 6.76 -6.30
C LEU A 73 -2.04 7.60 -5.82
N TYR A 74 -1.92 8.93 -5.82
CA TYR A 74 -3.02 9.83 -5.45
C TYR A 74 -4.21 9.73 -6.39
N ALA A 75 -3.97 9.76 -7.71
CA ALA A 75 -5.02 9.65 -8.71
C ALA A 75 -5.78 8.33 -8.57
N ALA A 76 -5.06 7.24 -8.28
CA ALA A 76 -5.66 5.94 -8.02
C ALA A 76 -6.47 5.88 -6.73
N ALA A 77 -5.96 6.47 -5.65
CA ALA A 77 -6.71 6.57 -4.41
C ALA A 77 -8.03 7.32 -4.62
N LYS A 78 -7.98 8.43 -5.35
CA LYS A 78 -9.16 9.26 -5.66
C LYS A 78 -10.18 8.51 -6.51
N ASP A 79 -9.72 7.84 -7.56
CA ASP A 79 -10.59 7.10 -8.47
C ASP A 79 -11.31 5.94 -7.78
N ILE A 80 -10.58 5.18 -6.96
CA ILE A 80 -11.12 4.10 -6.14
C ILE A 80 -12.15 4.63 -5.15
N TYR A 81 -11.82 5.69 -4.42
CA TYR A 81 -12.68 6.23 -3.37
C TYR A 81 -13.98 6.84 -3.91
N LEU A 82 -13.90 7.56 -5.02
CA LEU A 82 -15.06 8.21 -5.64
C LEU A 82 -15.84 7.30 -6.59
N GLY A 83 -15.31 6.10 -6.87
CA GLY A 83 -15.94 5.13 -7.79
C GLY A 83 -16.01 5.62 -9.24
N THR A 84 -15.10 6.50 -9.66
CA THR A 84 -15.18 7.14 -10.99
C THR A 84 -14.81 6.21 -12.15
N GLY A 85 -14.19 5.05 -11.87
CA GLY A 85 -13.91 4.01 -12.86
C GLY A 85 -12.92 4.43 -13.96
N THR A 86 -12.12 5.46 -13.68
CA THR A 86 -11.10 6.02 -14.57
C THR A 86 -9.90 5.08 -14.66
N ILE A 87 -9.56 4.37 -13.58
CA ILE A 87 -8.58 3.29 -13.59
C ILE A 87 -9.23 2.04 -14.14
N ARG A 88 -9.13 1.87 -15.45
CA ARG A 88 -9.49 0.60 -16.06
C ARG A 88 -8.35 -0.38 -15.83
N LEU A 89 -8.67 -1.65 -15.59
CA LEU A 89 -7.69 -2.74 -15.47
C LEU A 89 -6.73 -2.81 -16.69
N ARG A 90 -7.18 -2.32 -17.85
CA ARG A 90 -6.37 -2.20 -19.07
C ARG A 90 -5.28 -1.13 -18.97
N ASP A 91 -5.54 -0.03 -18.28
CA ASP A 91 -4.56 1.05 -18.06
C ASP A 91 -3.49 0.62 -17.06
N LEU A 92 -3.84 -0.27 -16.12
CA LEU A 92 -2.89 -0.94 -15.24
C LEU A 92 -1.93 -1.85 -16.04
N GLY A 93 -2.42 -2.52 -17.09
CA GLY A 93 -1.62 -3.45 -17.91
C GLY A 93 -0.54 -2.80 -18.78
N LYS A 94 -0.53 -1.47 -18.94
CA LYS A 94 0.54 -0.77 -19.67
C LYS A 94 1.77 -0.65 -18.78
N ARG A 95 2.62 -1.69 -18.80
CA ARG A 95 3.92 -1.80 -18.09
C ARG A 95 4.93 -0.66 -18.32
N ASN A 96 4.60 0.31 -19.17
CA ASN A 96 5.51 1.35 -19.63
C ASN A 96 5.20 2.72 -19.00
N MET A 97 4.09 2.88 -18.27
CA MET A 97 3.70 4.15 -17.61
C MET A 97 3.82 4.14 -16.08
N MET A 98 3.93 2.97 -15.44
CA MET A 98 4.06 2.86 -13.99
C MET A 98 5.23 1.96 -13.62
N ASN A 99 6.03 2.39 -12.65
CA ASN A 99 7.01 1.53 -12.00
C ASN A 99 6.31 0.29 -11.40
N GLN A 100 6.97 -0.86 -11.47
CA GLN A 100 6.49 -2.15 -10.95
C GLN A 100 5.98 -2.05 -9.49
N THR A 101 6.60 -1.19 -8.67
CA THR A 101 6.17 -0.94 -7.28
C THR A 101 4.81 -0.27 -7.20
N VAL A 102 4.59 0.81 -7.97
CA VAL A 102 3.31 1.54 -8.00
C VAL A 102 2.19 0.62 -8.51
N TYR A 103 2.46 -0.16 -9.56
CA TYR A 103 1.51 -1.13 -10.09
C TYR A 103 1.09 -2.16 -9.02
N ALA A 104 2.05 -2.73 -8.28
CA ALA A 104 1.76 -3.68 -7.20
C ALA A 104 0.94 -3.06 -6.06
N GLN A 105 1.19 -1.79 -5.74
CA GLN A 105 0.42 -1.05 -4.74
C GLN A 105 -1.03 -0.83 -5.20
N VAL A 106 -1.23 -0.45 -6.46
CA VAL A 106 -2.58 -0.27 -7.03
C VAL A 106 -3.35 -1.61 -7.08
N LEU A 107 -2.71 -2.70 -7.49
CA LEU A 107 -3.35 -4.02 -7.45
C LEU A 107 -3.74 -4.45 -6.02
N THR A 108 -2.89 -4.13 -5.04
CA THR A 108 -3.18 -4.41 -3.63
C THR A 108 -4.39 -3.61 -3.15
N ALA A 109 -4.48 -2.33 -3.51
CA ALA A 109 -5.63 -1.47 -3.22
C ALA A 109 -6.93 -2.00 -3.85
N VAL A 110 -6.89 -2.38 -5.13
CA VAL A 110 -8.05 -3.00 -5.82
C VAL A 110 -8.47 -4.30 -5.13
N SER A 111 -7.51 -5.08 -4.64
CA SER A 111 -7.80 -6.32 -3.91
C SER A 111 -8.44 -6.03 -2.54
N ILE A 112 -8.01 -4.97 -1.85
CA ILE A 112 -8.66 -4.50 -0.61
C ILE A 112 -10.11 -4.10 -0.87
N CYS A 113 -10.41 -3.37 -1.96
CA CYS A 113 -11.80 -3.04 -2.33
C CYS A 113 -12.69 -4.28 -2.50
N ARG A 114 -12.13 -5.36 -3.05
CA ARG A 114 -12.90 -6.57 -3.40
C ARG A 114 -13.03 -7.56 -2.25
N PHE A 115 -12.02 -7.66 -1.40
CA PHE A 115 -11.88 -8.74 -0.42
C PHE A 115 -11.62 -8.24 1.01
N GLY A 116 -11.53 -6.93 1.22
CA GLY A 116 -11.20 -6.31 2.50
C GLY A 116 -9.74 -6.50 2.92
N LEU A 117 -9.47 -6.24 4.21
CA LEU A 117 -8.10 -6.25 4.77
C LEU A 117 -7.45 -7.63 4.87
N ALA A 118 -8.20 -8.71 4.64
CA ALA A 118 -7.66 -10.07 4.67
C ALA A 118 -6.52 -10.26 3.66
N VAL A 119 -6.54 -9.54 2.54
CA VAL A 119 -5.52 -9.60 1.49
C VAL A 119 -4.14 -9.17 1.98
N ILE A 120 -4.08 -8.19 2.88
CA ILE A 120 -2.82 -7.65 3.40
C ILE A 120 -2.09 -8.72 4.24
N ARG A 121 -2.84 -9.63 4.88
CA ARG A 121 -2.30 -10.72 5.71
C ARG A 121 -1.72 -11.88 4.89
N ILE A 122 -2.15 -12.07 3.64
CA ILE A 122 -1.70 -13.18 2.78
C ILE A 122 -0.23 -13.01 2.35
N GLY A 123 0.26 -11.77 2.29
CA GLY A 123 1.68 -11.48 2.08
C GLY A 123 2.59 -11.76 3.29
N GLU A 124 2.03 -11.92 4.49
CA GLU A 124 2.79 -12.05 5.75
C GLU A 124 3.21 -13.51 6.05
N THR A 125 2.55 -14.49 5.44
CA THR A 125 2.85 -15.91 5.65
C THR A 125 4.13 -16.40 4.95
N ASN A 126 4.70 -15.64 4.02
CA ASN A 126 5.92 -16.03 3.30
C ASN A 126 7.22 -15.43 3.86
N GLU A 127 7.18 -14.36 4.66
CA GLU A 127 8.40 -13.78 5.26
C GLU A 127 8.84 -14.52 6.53
N LYS A 128 7.93 -15.26 7.19
CA LYS A 128 8.23 -16.07 8.39
C LYS A 128 8.79 -17.46 8.09
N ARG A 129 9.01 -17.83 6.82
CA ARG A 129 9.64 -19.11 6.44
C ARG A 129 11.13 -18.93 6.15
N HIS A 130 11.91 -18.64 7.19
CA HIS A 130 13.32 -19.02 7.23
C HIS A 130 13.49 -20.14 8.27
N PRO A 131 13.85 -21.37 7.87
CA PRO A 131 14.10 -22.45 8.81
C PRO A 131 15.48 -22.23 9.46
N LYS A 132 15.51 -22.01 10.78
CA LYS A 132 16.71 -22.30 11.60
C LYS A 132 16.35 -23.34 12.63
N ALA A 133 16.40 -24.59 12.20
CA ALA A 133 16.66 -25.74 13.07
C ALA A 133 17.40 -26.79 12.25
N ALA A 134 18.69 -26.54 11.99
CA ALA A 134 19.61 -27.63 11.66
C ALA A 134 19.73 -28.50 12.92
N ARG A 135 19.00 -29.60 12.90
CA ARG A 135 19.01 -30.65 13.92
C ARG A 135 20.43 -31.21 14.04
N ALA A 136 21.10 -30.92 15.16
CA ALA A 136 22.29 -31.65 15.57
C ALA A 136 21.87 -33.07 15.97
N VAL A 137 22.25 -34.09 15.19
CA VAL A 137 22.32 -35.48 15.65
C VAL A 137 23.49 -36.19 14.95
N SER A 138 24.47 -36.54 15.79
CA SER A 138 25.44 -37.64 15.74
C SER A 138 26.27 -37.89 14.49
N LYS A 139 27.55 -37.49 14.56
CA LYS A 139 28.62 -38.20 13.85
C LYS A 139 28.75 -39.61 14.42
N GLY A 140 28.92 -40.55 13.49
CA GLY A 140 28.90 -41.98 13.71
C GLY A 140 30.01 -42.51 14.61
N LYS A 141 29.66 -43.64 15.22
CA LYS A 141 30.54 -44.62 15.83
C LYS A 141 31.23 -45.38 14.69
N GLN A 142 32.55 -45.32 14.61
CA GLN A 142 33.36 -46.27 13.82
C GLN A 142 34.54 -46.72 14.67
N SER A 143 34.59 -48.05 14.84
CA SER A 143 35.65 -48.96 15.29
C SER A 143 36.55 -48.56 16.46
#